data_AF-A0A9E1YPJ6-F1
#
_entry.id   AF-A0A9E1YPJ6-F1
#
_cell.length_a   1.000
_cell.length_b   1.000
_cell.length_c   1.000
_cell.angle_alpha   90.00
_cell.angle_beta   90.00
_cell.angle_gamma   90.00
#
_symmetry.space_group_name_H-M   'P 1'
#
loop_
_entity.id
_entity.type
_entity.pdbx_description
1 polymer ?
#
loop_
_entity_poly.entity_id
_entity_poly.type
_entity_poly.pdbx_seq_one_letter_code
_entity_poly.pdbx_strand_id
1 'polypeptide(L)'
;MNKLVDFLKYNNYKVSIERKSFLLIIIFSLFIISCNYNSSLDYHITKKIPVVDTYFETEIIDNYRWLEDDMSSETEDWVSKQNELTYDYLNKIPFRDELKTRLSDLWNYEKISAPFKEGEYTYFYKNSGLQNQMVLYRQLGDNNPEVFLDPNTFSIDGTTSLAGTSFSKDGSLLAYSISEGGSDWRKIIVVNVESNQIIEDTLVDVKFSGISWKSNDGFYYS
;
A
#
# COMPACT_ATOMS: atom_id res chain seq x y z
N MET A 1 -67.59 -26.85 -42.51
CA MET A 1 -66.77 -26.94 -41.28
C MET A 1 -65.30 -26.53 -41.46
N ASN A 2 -64.69 -26.68 -42.65
CA ASN A 2 -63.24 -26.46 -42.81
C ASN A 2 -62.77 -24.98 -42.81
N LYS A 3 -63.54 -24.04 -43.38
CA LYS A 3 -63.12 -22.62 -43.47
C LYS A 3 -62.91 -21.91 -42.13
N LEU A 4 -63.65 -22.30 -41.09
CA LEU A 4 -63.60 -21.66 -39.77
C LEU A 4 -62.42 -22.17 -38.94
N VAL A 5 -62.05 -23.45 -39.11
CA VAL A 5 -60.87 -24.07 -38.48
C VAL A 5 -59.58 -23.51 -39.08
N ASP A 6 -59.55 -23.30 -40.40
CA ASP A 6 -58.39 -22.72 -41.08
C ASP A 6 -58.18 -21.24 -40.72
N PHE A 7 -59.25 -20.47 -40.57
CA PHE A 7 -59.18 -19.08 -40.10
C PHE A 7 -58.64 -18.96 -38.67
N LEU A 8 -59.09 -19.83 -37.76
CA LEU A 8 -58.60 -19.86 -36.36
C LEU A 8 -57.14 -20.32 -36.28
N LYS A 9 -56.71 -21.29 -37.09
CA LYS A 9 -55.31 -21.69 -37.18
C LYS A 9 -54.43 -20.57 -37.73
N TYR A 10 -54.86 -19.88 -38.78
CA TYR A 10 -54.13 -18.75 -39.36
C TYR A 10 -53.94 -17.60 -38.37
N ASN A 11 -55.00 -17.21 -37.65
CA ASN A 11 -54.91 -16.17 -36.62
C ASN A 11 -53.99 -16.58 -35.47
N ASN A 12 -54.07 -17.82 -34.97
CA ASN A 12 -53.18 -18.29 -33.91
C ASN A 12 -51.70 -18.35 -34.36
N TYR A 13 -51.45 -18.74 -35.62
CA TYR A 13 -50.10 -18.70 -36.19
C TYR A 13 -49.59 -17.26 -36.33
N LYS A 14 -50.43 -16.33 -36.81
CA LYS A 14 -50.07 -14.91 -36.94
C LYS A 14 -49.76 -14.27 -35.58
N VAL A 15 -50.61 -14.51 -34.57
CA VAL A 15 -50.37 -14.06 -33.18
C VAL A 15 -49.11 -14.70 -32.59
N SER A 16 -48.82 -15.96 -32.88
CA SER A 16 -47.58 -16.62 -32.45
C SER A 16 -46.32 -16.01 -33.09
N ILE A 17 -46.38 -15.70 -34.39
CA ILE A 17 -45.29 -15.05 -35.12
C ILE A 17 -45.09 -13.62 -34.62
N GLU A 18 -46.16 -12.86 -34.41
CA GLU A 18 -46.10 -11.49 -33.85
C GLU A 18 -45.51 -11.49 -32.43
N ARG A 19 -45.90 -12.44 -31.57
CA ARG A 19 -45.31 -12.60 -30.23
C ARG A 19 -43.84 -12.99 -30.25
N LYS A 20 -43.43 -13.91 -31.15
CA LYS A 20 -42.02 -14.31 -31.32
C LYS A 20 -41.18 -13.17 -31.89
N SER A 21 -41.73 -12.40 -32.82
CA SER A 21 -41.09 -11.20 -33.38
C SER A 21 -40.90 -10.11 -32.33
N PHE A 22 -41.91 -9.89 -31.47
CA PHE A 22 -41.82 -8.94 -30.36
C PHE A 22 -40.79 -9.36 -29.31
N LEU A 23 -40.71 -10.66 -28.99
CA LEU A 23 -39.69 -11.21 -28.08
C LEU A 23 -38.26 -11.07 -28.64
N LEU A 24 -38.08 -11.29 -29.95
CA LEU A 24 -36.79 -11.10 -30.63
C LEU A 24 -36.35 -9.63 -30.64
N ILE A 25 -37.29 -8.69 -30.82
CA ILE A 25 -37.01 -7.25 -30.74
C ILE A 25 -36.59 -6.84 -29.33
N ILE A 26 -37.26 -7.34 -28.28
CA ILE A 26 -36.89 -7.07 -26.88
C ILE A 26 -35.49 -7.59 -26.57
N ILE A 27 -35.18 -8.83 -26.96
CA ILE A 27 -33.84 -9.44 -26.76
C ILE A 27 -32.76 -8.65 -27.51
N PHE A 28 -33.03 -8.20 -28.74
CA PHE A 28 -32.09 -7.40 -29.52
C PHE A 28 -31.87 -6.00 -28.90
N SER A 29 -32.93 -5.36 -28.38
CA SER A 29 -32.82 -4.08 -27.68
C SER A 29 -32.06 -4.16 -26.35
N LEU A 30 -32.17 -5.28 -25.61
CA LEU A 30 -31.36 -5.55 -24.41
C LEU A 30 -29.88 -5.76 -24.74
N PHE A 31 -29.57 -6.33 -25.90
CA PHE A 31 -28.19 -6.49 -26.38
C PHE A 31 -27.52 -5.16 -26.72
N ILE A 32 -28.26 -4.20 -27.30
CA ILE A 32 -27.74 -2.87 -27.66
C ILE A 32 -27.46 -2.00 -26.41
N ILE A 33 -28.24 -2.16 -25.33
CA ILE A 33 -28.01 -1.45 -24.06
C ILE A 33 -26.72 -1.94 -23.37
N SER A 34 -26.35 -3.22 -23.55
CA SER A 34 -25.14 -3.80 -22.96
C SER A 34 -23.83 -3.31 -23.60
N CYS A 35 -23.88 -2.72 -24.81
CA CYS A 35 -22.68 -2.29 -25.56
C CYS A 35 -22.31 -0.79 -25.38
N ASN A 36 -23.00 -0.04 -24.51
CA ASN A 36 -22.69 1.36 -24.23
C ASN A 36 -22.12 1.57 -22.82
N TYR A 37 -21.08 0.82 -22.47
CA TYR A 37 -20.23 1.18 -21.32
C TYR A 37 -19.06 2.02 -21.80
N ASN A 38 -19.35 3.25 -22.23
CA ASN A 38 -18.33 4.27 -22.46
C ASN A 38 -18.33 5.19 -21.23
N SER A 39 -17.79 4.69 -20.12
CA SER A 39 -17.62 5.51 -18.91
C SER A 39 -16.42 6.43 -19.11
N SER A 40 -16.65 7.60 -19.71
CA SER A 40 -15.68 8.70 -19.64
C SER A 40 -15.42 8.99 -18.17
N LEU A 41 -14.16 8.92 -17.73
CA LEU A 41 -13.76 9.38 -16.41
C LEU A 41 -13.87 10.90 -16.38
N ASP A 42 -14.53 11.44 -15.37
CA ASP A 42 -14.61 12.87 -15.14
C ASP A 42 -13.42 13.29 -14.27
N TYR A 43 -12.37 13.79 -14.92
CA TYR A 43 -11.18 14.24 -14.21
C TYR A 43 -11.41 15.61 -13.59
N HIS A 44 -11.06 15.74 -12.32
CA HIS A 44 -11.08 17.05 -11.67
C HIS A 44 -10.13 18.03 -12.37
N ILE A 45 -10.63 19.25 -12.57
CA ILE A 45 -9.89 20.30 -13.26
C ILE A 45 -8.64 20.62 -12.44
N THR A 46 -7.48 20.38 -13.06
CA THR A 46 -6.19 20.83 -12.54
C THR A 46 -5.89 22.19 -13.15
N LYS A 47 -5.83 23.24 -12.32
CA LYS A 47 -5.58 24.60 -12.80
C LYS A 47 -4.21 24.67 -13.47
N LYS A 48 -4.16 25.37 -14.61
CA LYS A 48 -2.91 25.70 -15.30
C LYS A 48 -2.52 27.12 -14.93
N ILE A 49 -1.45 27.26 -14.17
CA ILE A 49 -0.89 28.55 -13.75
C ILE A 49 0.52 28.61 -14.35
N PRO A 50 0.75 29.36 -15.45
CA PRO A 50 2.01 29.31 -16.15
C PRO A 50 3.13 29.95 -15.31
N VAL A 51 4.16 29.16 -15.01
CA VAL A 51 5.47 29.62 -14.52
C VAL A 51 6.47 29.40 -15.66
N VAL A 52 7.25 30.44 -16.00
CA VAL A 52 8.21 30.37 -17.10
C VAL A 52 9.62 30.40 -16.53
N ASP A 53 10.37 29.32 -16.75
CA ASP A 53 11.79 29.24 -16.47
C ASP A 53 12.59 29.40 -17.77
N THR A 54 13.78 30.00 -17.73
CA THR A 54 14.66 30.11 -18.89
C THR A 54 15.93 29.29 -18.67
N TYR A 55 16.15 28.29 -19.52
CA TYR A 55 17.35 27.45 -19.51
C TYR A 55 18.13 27.66 -20.81
N PHE A 56 19.34 28.20 -20.71
CA PHE A 56 20.20 28.47 -21.88
C PHE A 56 19.45 29.18 -23.03
N GLU A 57 18.80 30.31 -22.71
CA GLU A 57 17.99 31.13 -23.64
C GLU A 57 16.70 30.46 -24.15
N THR A 58 16.35 29.26 -23.67
CA THR A 58 15.10 28.57 -24.00
C THR A 58 14.07 28.74 -22.88
N GLU A 59 12.90 29.29 -23.20
CA GLU A 59 11.77 29.39 -22.27
C GLU A 59 11.04 28.05 -22.14
N ILE A 60 10.80 27.62 -20.90
CA ILE A 60 10.06 26.40 -20.54
C ILE A 60 8.89 26.81 -19.63
N ILE A 61 7.67 26.48 -20.05
CA ILE A 61 6.45 26.79 -19.29
C ILE A 61 6.03 25.57 -18.47
N ASP A 62 6.06 25.72 -17.15
CA ASP A 62 5.51 24.77 -16.19
C ASP A 62 4.16 25.29 -15.66
N ASN A 63 3.06 24.67 -16.09
CA ASN A 63 1.71 25.08 -15.69
C ASN A 63 1.29 24.57 -14.31
N TYR A 64 2.08 23.66 -13.71
CA TYR A 64 1.69 22.91 -12.52
C TYR A 64 2.70 23.05 -11.39
N ARG A 65 3.62 24.02 -11.48
CA ARG A 65 4.59 24.37 -10.43
C ARG A 65 3.96 24.52 -9.05
N TRP A 66 2.70 24.96 -8.98
CA TRP A 66 1.96 25.08 -7.73
C TRP A 66 1.76 23.75 -6.98
N LEU A 67 1.79 22.60 -7.68
CA LEU A 67 1.73 21.26 -7.07
C LEU A 67 3.06 20.84 -6.41
N GLU A 68 4.16 21.60 -6.59
CA GLU A 68 5.42 21.33 -5.90
C GLU A 68 5.40 21.73 -4.42
N ASP A 69 4.48 22.60 -4.01
CA ASP A 69 4.26 22.93 -2.59
C ASP A 69 3.36 21.86 -1.95
N ASP A 70 4.01 20.89 -1.33
CA ASP A 70 3.40 19.74 -0.64
C ASP A 70 2.75 20.11 0.70
N MET A 71 2.96 21.34 1.19
CA MET A 71 2.34 21.86 2.41
C MET A 71 1.14 22.78 2.14
N SER A 72 0.85 23.07 0.87
CA SER A 72 -0.26 23.95 0.52
C SER A 72 -1.62 23.23 0.62
N SER A 73 -2.64 23.95 1.08
CA SER A 73 -4.01 23.43 1.10
C SER A 73 -4.57 23.16 -0.31
N GLU A 74 -4.03 23.82 -1.34
CA GLU A 74 -4.47 23.61 -2.72
C GLU A 74 -3.96 22.26 -3.25
N THR A 75 -2.68 21.91 -2.97
CA THR A 75 -2.13 20.58 -3.30
C THR A 75 -2.82 19.48 -2.51
N GLU A 76 -3.08 19.67 -1.22
CA GLU A 76 -3.80 18.71 -0.39
C GLU A 76 -5.22 18.40 -0.92
N ASP A 77 -5.98 19.43 -1.28
CA ASP A 77 -7.31 19.29 -1.89
C ASP A 77 -7.22 18.59 -3.25
N TRP A 78 -6.23 18.93 -4.07
CA TRP A 78 -6.00 18.26 -5.36
C TRP A 78 -5.70 16.77 -5.19
N VAL A 79 -4.81 16.39 -4.26
CA VAL A 79 -4.47 14.98 -3.98
C VAL A 79 -5.72 14.22 -3.50
N SER A 80 -6.50 14.81 -2.60
CA SER A 80 -7.73 14.22 -2.08
C SER A 80 -8.72 13.91 -3.20
N LYS A 81 -8.90 14.87 -4.12
CA LYS A 81 -9.72 14.76 -5.33
C LYS A 81 -9.23 13.69 -6.29
N GLN A 82 -7.92 13.60 -6.54
CA GLN A 82 -7.35 12.52 -7.36
C GLN A 82 -7.58 11.14 -6.74
N ASN A 83 -7.45 11.03 -5.41
CA ASN A 83 -7.71 9.80 -4.66
C ASN A 83 -9.19 9.40 -4.75
N GLU A 84 -10.12 10.33 -4.58
CA GLU A 84 -11.56 10.09 -4.70
C GLU A 84 -11.90 9.46 -6.06
N LEU A 85 -11.53 10.13 -7.16
CA LEU A 85 -11.75 9.63 -8.52
C LEU A 85 -11.12 8.24 -8.73
N THR A 86 -9.90 8.04 -8.20
CA THR A 86 -9.18 6.77 -8.30
C THR A 86 -9.91 5.66 -7.57
N TYR A 87 -10.31 5.87 -6.32
CA TYR A 87 -11.03 4.86 -5.54
C TYR A 87 -12.42 4.61 -6.10
N ASP A 88 -13.12 5.62 -6.60
CA ASP A 88 -14.40 5.46 -7.31
C ASP A 88 -14.28 4.55 -8.53
N TYR A 89 -13.16 4.64 -9.25
CA TYR A 89 -12.86 3.74 -10.35
C TYR A 89 -12.52 2.33 -9.85
N LEU A 90 -11.56 2.22 -8.93
CA LEU A 90 -11.08 0.92 -8.44
C LEU A 90 -12.16 0.12 -7.69
N ASN A 91 -13.08 0.78 -7.00
CA ASN A 91 -14.20 0.15 -6.28
C ASN A 91 -15.24 -0.45 -7.22
N LYS A 92 -15.27 -0.07 -8.50
CA LYS A 92 -16.16 -0.66 -9.51
C LYS A 92 -15.64 -1.97 -10.09
N ILE A 93 -14.38 -2.34 -9.81
CA ILE A 93 -13.77 -3.57 -10.33
C ILE A 93 -14.29 -4.77 -9.53
N PRO A 94 -15.12 -5.65 -10.12
CA PRO A 94 -15.91 -6.63 -9.37
C PRO A 94 -15.06 -7.72 -8.69
N PHE A 95 -13.85 -7.96 -9.18
CA PHE A 95 -12.94 -8.99 -8.66
C PHE A 95 -11.81 -8.41 -7.78
N ARG A 96 -11.83 -7.12 -7.44
CA ARG A 96 -10.76 -6.49 -6.64
C ARG A 96 -10.63 -7.10 -5.24
N ASP A 97 -11.75 -7.34 -4.57
CA ASP A 97 -11.75 -7.94 -3.23
C ASP A 97 -11.38 -9.42 -3.25
N GLU A 98 -11.74 -10.14 -4.32
CA GLU A 98 -11.29 -11.52 -4.54
C GLU A 98 -9.78 -11.58 -4.69
N LEU A 99 -9.20 -10.68 -5.49
CA LEU A 99 -7.74 -10.56 -5.63
C LEU A 99 -7.06 -10.21 -4.30
N LYS A 100 -7.60 -9.24 -3.55
CA LYS A 100 -7.07 -8.87 -2.23
C LYS A 100 -7.09 -10.06 -1.27
N THR A 101 -8.18 -10.83 -1.26
CA THR A 101 -8.33 -12.03 -0.43
C THR A 101 -7.32 -13.09 -0.83
N ARG A 102 -7.23 -13.38 -2.14
CA ARG A 102 -6.30 -14.38 -2.67
C ARG A 102 -4.84 -14.04 -2.37
N LEU A 103 -4.47 -12.77 -2.50
CA LEU A 103 -3.13 -12.30 -2.14
C LEU A 103 -2.89 -12.43 -0.63
N SER A 104 -3.84 -12.04 0.21
CA SER A 104 -3.74 -12.19 1.67
C SER A 104 -3.53 -13.65 2.08
N ASP A 105 -4.30 -14.58 1.50
CA ASP A 105 -4.18 -16.02 1.78
C ASP A 105 -2.80 -16.56 1.40
N LEU A 106 -2.30 -16.16 0.22
CA LEU A 106 -0.97 -16.56 -0.25
C LEU A 106 0.17 -15.95 0.57
N TRP A 107 -0.06 -14.77 1.15
CA TRP A 107 0.93 -14.08 1.97
C TRP A 107 0.95 -14.57 3.42
N ASN A 108 -0.14 -15.17 3.90
CA ASN A 108 -0.32 -15.58 5.29
C ASN A 108 0.37 -16.92 5.63
N TYR A 109 1.70 -16.90 5.62
CA TYR A 109 2.54 -17.99 6.09
C TYR A 109 3.70 -17.47 6.93
N GLU A 110 4.20 -18.30 7.84
CA GLU A 110 5.30 -17.95 8.72
C GLU A 110 6.59 -17.67 7.92
N LYS A 111 7.25 -16.55 8.24
CA LYS A 111 8.51 -16.14 7.62
C LYS A 111 9.55 -15.97 8.72
N ILE A 112 10.72 -16.59 8.55
CA ILE A 112 11.84 -16.51 9.49
C ILE A 112 13.10 -16.17 8.71
N SER A 113 13.91 -15.22 9.18
CA SER A 113 15.20 -14.89 8.58
C SER A 113 16.28 -15.89 8.98
N ALA A 114 17.43 -15.84 8.30
CA ALA A 114 18.62 -16.49 8.83
C ALA A 114 18.95 -15.92 10.23
N PRO A 115 19.33 -16.77 11.20
CA PRO A 115 19.75 -16.31 12.50
C PRO A 115 21.15 -15.69 12.46
N PHE A 116 21.42 -14.74 13.35
CA PHE A 116 22.73 -14.13 13.55
C PHE A 116 23.03 -14.03 15.05
N LYS A 117 24.31 -14.04 15.44
CA LYS A 117 24.72 -14.05 16.85
C LYS A 117 25.35 -12.72 17.23
N GLU A 118 24.88 -12.14 18.34
CA GLU A 118 25.43 -10.92 18.94
C GLU A 118 25.48 -11.10 20.46
N GLY A 119 26.68 -10.94 21.04
CA GLY A 119 26.92 -11.31 22.43
C GLY A 119 26.51 -12.77 22.73
N GLU A 120 25.73 -12.96 23.80
CA GLU A 120 25.25 -14.28 24.24
C GLU A 120 23.99 -14.76 23.48
N TYR A 121 23.32 -13.88 22.75
CA TYR A 121 22.04 -14.16 22.11
C TYR A 121 22.17 -14.50 20.63
N THR A 122 21.28 -15.38 20.17
CA THR A 122 21.00 -15.58 18.75
C THR A 122 19.73 -14.82 18.38
N TYR A 123 19.81 -13.97 17.38
CA TYR A 123 18.73 -13.12 16.88
C TYR A 123 18.21 -13.59 15.54
N PHE A 124 16.94 -13.37 15.27
CA PHE A 124 16.33 -13.59 13.97
C PHE A 124 15.04 -12.78 13.84
N TYR A 125 14.68 -12.43 12.61
CA TYR A 125 13.40 -11.81 12.32
C TYR A 125 12.34 -12.86 12.05
N LYS A 126 11.13 -12.63 12.55
CA LYS A 126 9.98 -13.50 12.35
C LYS A 126 8.73 -12.69 12.04
N ASN A 127 7.88 -13.23 11.16
CA ASN A 127 6.54 -12.72 10.89
C ASN A 127 5.57 -13.91 10.89
N SER A 128 4.49 -13.82 11.68
CA SER A 128 3.49 -14.89 11.80
C SER A 128 2.63 -15.09 10.53
N GLY A 129 2.69 -14.16 9.58
CA GLY A 129 2.00 -14.24 8.30
C GLY A 129 1.69 -12.86 7.75
N LEU A 130 0.82 -12.14 8.48
CA LEU A 130 0.22 -10.86 8.08
C LEU A 130 0.56 -9.72 9.05
N GLN A 131 1.58 -9.85 9.89
CA GLN A 131 2.06 -8.69 10.67
C GLN A 131 2.59 -7.63 9.70
N ASN A 132 2.30 -6.36 9.97
CA ASN A 132 2.73 -5.24 9.12
C ASN A 132 4.26 -5.18 9.00
N GLN A 133 4.96 -5.42 10.11
CA GLN A 133 6.41 -5.43 10.20
C GLN A 133 6.92 -6.76 10.79
N MET A 134 8.09 -7.21 10.38
CA MET A 134 8.74 -8.36 11.03
C MET A 134 9.19 -7.99 12.45
N VAL A 135 9.08 -8.95 13.36
CA VAL A 135 9.50 -8.82 14.76
C VAL A 135 10.89 -9.40 14.94
N LEU A 136 11.76 -8.69 15.66
CA LEU A 136 13.08 -9.18 16.04
C LEU A 136 12.96 -10.02 17.31
N TYR A 137 13.25 -11.31 17.19
CA TYR A 137 13.35 -12.26 18.29
C TYR A 137 14.80 -12.45 18.71
N ARG A 138 14.98 -12.91 19.95
CA ARG A 138 16.27 -13.38 20.48
C ARG A 138 16.13 -14.70 21.23
N GLN A 139 17.21 -15.45 21.33
CA GLN A 139 17.28 -16.73 22.03
C GLN A 139 18.61 -16.85 22.77
N LEU A 140 18.55 -17.25 24.05
CA LEU A 140 19.74 -17.51 24.87
C LEU A 140 20.00 -19.02 24.94
N GLY A 141 21.08 -19.48 24.31
CA GLY A 141 21.39 -20.92 24.24
C GLY A 141 20.22 -21.74 23.69
N ASP A 142 19.84 -22.79 24.41
CA ASP A 142 18.72 -23.69 24.03
C ASP A 142 17.36 -23.28 24.63
N ASN A 143 17.27 -22.10 25.26
CA ASN A 143 15.99 -21.60 25.79
C ASN A 143 15.01 -21.30 24.66
N ASN A 144 13.72 -21.13 24.99
CA ASN A 144 12.74 -20.70 24.00
C ASN A 144 13.05 -19.26 23.51
N PRO A 145 12.86 -18.96 22.21
CA PRO A 145 12.97 -17.59 21.72
C PRO A 145 11.94 -16.66 22.33
N GLU A 146 12.34 -15.41 22.56
CA GLU A 146 11.48 -14.33 23.06
C GLU A 146 11.51 -13.12 22.12
N VAL A 147 10.46 -12.30 22.18
CA VAL A 147 10.41 -11.04 21.44
C VAL A 147 11.40 -10.07 22.06
N PHE A 148 12.29 -9.51 21.24
CA PHE A 148 13.22 -8.47 21.67
C PHE A 148 12.75 -7.08 21.24
N LEU A 149 12.40 -6.91 19.96
CA LEU A 149 11.91 -5.64 19.41
C LEU A 149 10.75 -5.91 18.45
N ASP A 150 9.59 -5.29 18.72
CA ASP A 150 8.38 -5.41 17.89
C ASP A 150 8.04 -4.07 17.21
N PRO A 151 8.39 -3.88 15.93
CA PRO A 151 8.09 -2.65 15.21
C PRO A 151 6.59 -2.41 15.00
N ASN A 152 5.73 -3.42 15.14
CA ASN A 152 4.29 -3.24 15.07
C ASN A 152 3.75 -2.42 16.26
N THR A 153 4.55 -2.20 17.30
CA THR A 153 4.20 -1.33 18.43
C THR A 153 4.65 0.13 18.28
N PHE A 154 5.42 0.45 17.22
CA PHE A 154 5.96 1.81 17.02
C PHE A 154 4.92 2.81 16.52
N SER A 155 3.83 2.32 15.91
CA SER A 155 2.74 3.14 15.37
C SER A 155 1.45 2.33 15.38
N ILE A 156 0.31 3.00 15.50
CA ILE A 156 -1.02 2.36 15.57
C ILE A 156 -1.36 1.65 14.25
N ASP A 157 -0.93 2.21 13.13
CA ASP A 157 -1.21 1.71 11.78
C ASP A 157 -0.08 0.85 11.18
N GLY A 158 1.04 0.69 11.89
CA GLY A 158 2.20 -0.08 11.45
C GLY A 158 3.04 0.61 10.36
N THR A 159 2.89 1.93 10.18
CA THR A 159 3.64 2.72 9.19
C THR A 159 5.03 3.14 9.67
N THR A 160 5.33 2.99 10.96
CA THR A 160 6.69 3.13 11.49
C THR A 160 7.44 1.81 11.40
N SER A 161 8.51 1.77 10.62
CA SER A 161 9.29 0.57 10.33
C SER A 161 10.65 0.58 11.03
N LEU A 162 11.21 -0.61 11.27
CA LEU A 162 12.60 -0.79 11.69
C LEU A 162 13.50 -0.75 10.46
N ALA A 163 14.31 0.31 10.34
CA ALA A 163 15.18 0.54 9.18
C ALA A 163 16.58 -0.08 9.32
N GLY A 164 16.99 -0.44 10.53
CA GLY A 164 18.31 -1.05 10.78
C GLY A 164 18.61 -1.25 12.25
N THR A 165 19.53 -2.18 12.52
CA THR A 165 20.01 -2.55 13.87
C THR A 165 21.52 -2.68 13.83
N SER A 166 22.20 -2.20 14.87
CA SER A 166 23.66 -2.33 15.02
C SER A 166 24.01 -2.50 16.50
N PHE A 167 24.69 -3.58 16.83
CA PHE A 167 25.06 -3.93 18.20
C PHE A 167 26.44 -3.35 18.54
N SER A 168 26.64 -2.97 19.82
CA SER A 168 27.97 -2.66 20.34
C SER A 168 28.89 -3.88 20.24
N LYS A 169 30.20 -3.66 20.33
CA LYS A 169 31.19 -4.74 20.12
C LYS A 169 31.01 -5.94 21.05
N ASP A 170 30.53 -5.72 22.27
CA ASP A 170 30.23 -6.78 23.23
C ASP A 170 28.76 -7.26 23.20
N GLY A 171 27.91 -6.67 22.37
CA GLY A 171 26.49 -7.00 22.28
C GLY A 171 25.65 -6.50 23.46
N SER A 172 26.19 -5.68 24.36
CA SER A 172 25.46 -5.16 25.52
C SER A 172 24.48 -4.03 25.17
N LEU A 173 24.72 -3.31 24.06
CA LEU A 173 23.88 -2.24 23.55
C LEU A 173 23.40 -2.53 22.13
N LEU A 174 22.17 -2.14 21.83
CA LEU A 174 21.64 -2.08 20.47
C LEU A 174 21.32 -0.61 20.14
N ALA A 175 21.87 -0.12 19.03
CA ALA A 175 21.35 1.06 18.36
C ALA A 175 20.48 0.62 17.18
N TYR A 176 19.23 1.07 17.12
CA TYR A 176 18.34 0.79 16.01
C TYR A 176 17.75 2.06 15.44
N SER A 177 17.52 2.06 14.13
CA SER A 177 16.92 3.18 13.41
C SER A 177 15.49 2.88 13.02
N ILE A 178 14.59 3.85 13.18
CA ILE A 178 13.19 3.78 12.71
C ILE A 178 12.93 4.78 11.58
N SER A 179 11.99 4.46 10.70
CA SER A 179 11.47 5.34 9.65
C SER A 179 9.96 5.47 9.80
N GLU A 180 9.46 6.71 9.86
CA GLU A 180 8.04 7.04 10.02
C GLU A 180 7.41 7.36 8.67
N GLY A 181 6.26 6.76 8.36
CA GLY A 181 5.53 7.02 7.11
C GLY A 181 6.27 6.61 5.82
N GLY A 182 7.33 5.80 5.94
CA GLY A 182 8.18 5.41 4.81
C GLY A 182 9.13 6.50 4.32
N SER A 183 9.34 7.57 5.11
CA SER A 183 10.31 8.63 4.80
C SER A 183 11.76 8.13 4.87
N ASP A 184 12.64 8.75 4.08
CA ASP A 184 14.09 8.52 4.15
C ASP A 184 14.71 9.04 5.45
N TRP A 185 14.05 9.97 6.13
CA TRP A 185 14.46 10.47 7.45
C TRP A 185 14.30 9.38 8.51
N ARG A 186 15.28 9.31 9.41
CA ARG A 186 15.37 8.30 10.45
C ARG A 186 15.58 8.93 11.81
N LYS A 187 15.18 8.18 12.83
CA LYS A 187 15.57 8.39 14.23
C LYS A 187 16.41 7.21 14.69
N ILE A 188 17.45 7.44 15.48
CA ILE A 188 18.25 6.37 16.10
C ILE A 188 17.95 6.33 17.60
N ILE A 189 17.61 5.15 18.09
CA ILE A 189 17.33 4.86 19.49
C ILE A 189 18.37 3.86 19.99
N VAL A 190 18.91 4.10 21.19
CA VAL A 190 19.89 3.22 21.83
C VAL A 190 19.26 2.55 23.04
N VAL A 191 19.31 1.22 23.10
CA VAL A 191 18.78 0.41 24.20
C VAL A 191 19.86 -0.47 24.82
N ASN A 192 19.73 -0.70 26.11
CA ASN A 192 20.44 -1.78 26.79
C ASN A 192 19.80 -3.12 26.40
N VAL A 193 20.62 -4.07 25.97
CA VAL A 193 20.11 -5.36 25.47
C VAL A 193 19.46 -6.18 26.58
N GLU A 194 20.02 -6.22 27.79
CA GLU A 194 19.47 -7.05 28.87
C GLU A 194 18.13 -6.51 29.37
N SER A 195 18.08 -5.23 29.72
CA SER A 195 16.89 -4.61 30.33
C SER A 195 15.84 -4.15 29.32
N ASN A 196 16.21 -4.07 28.04
CA ASN A 196 15.41 -3.49 26.95
C ASN A 196 14.98 -2.04 27.21
N GLN A 197 15.74 -1.31 28.03
CA GLN A 197 15.49 0.10 28.33
C GLN A 197 16.24 1.00 27.36
N ILE A 198 15.57 2.08 26.92
CA ILE A 198 16.22 3.18 26.22
C ILE A 198 17.15 3.87 27.22
N ILE A 199 18.42 4.07 26.83
CA ILE A 199 19.46 4.57 27.74
C ILE A 199 19.97 5.97 27.39
N GLU A 200 19.64 6.48 26.22
CA GLU A 200 20.10 7.79 25.73
C GLU A 200 18.94 8.52 25.01
N ASP A 201 19.13 9.82 24.78
CA ASP A 201 18.21 10.60 23.97
C ASP A 201 18.14 10.07 22.52
N THR A 202 16.95 10.17 21.91
CA THR A 202 16.76 9.77 20.53
C THR A 202 17.45 10.75 19.59
N LEU A 203 18.33 10.24 18.74
CA LEU A 203 18.95 11.05 17.68
C LEU A 203 17.96 11.25 16.55
N VAL A 204 17.84 12.50 16.10
CA VAL A 204 16.97 12.93 14.99
C VAL A 204 17.82 13.44 13.82
N ASP A 205 17.17 13.80 12.72
CA ASP A 205 17.80 14.35 11.52
C ASP A 205 18.83 13.41 10.86
N VAL A 206 18.67 12.10 11.06
CA VAL A 206 19.51 11.08 10.42
C VAL A 206 18.94 10.75 9.05
N LYS A 207 19.78 10.70 8.00
CA LYS A 207 19.33 10.34 6.65
C LYS A 207 20.41 9.59 5.90
N PHE A 208 20.03 8.52 5.20
CA PHE A 208 20.97 7.68 4.43
C PHE A 208 22.20 7.20 5.22
N SER A 209 21.99 6.88 6.51
CA SER A 209 23.05 6.47 7.41
C SER A 209 22.98 4.98 7.78
N GLY A 210 24.16 4.36 7.87
CA GLY A 210 24.36 3.17 8.70
C GLY A 210 24.62 3.55 10.17
N ILE A 211 24.89 2.56 11.01
CA ILE A 211 25.32 2.77 12.40
C ILE A 211 26.56 1.91 12.63
N SER A 212 27.70 2.54 12.94
CA SER A 212 28.97 1.83 13.09
C SER A 212 29.60 2.11 14.46
N TRP A 213 29.57 1.11 15.34
CA TRP A 213 30.10 1.23 16.70
C TRP A 213 31.62 1.33 16.74
N LYS A 214 32.12 2.28 17.52
CA LYS A 214 33.51 2.33 18.00
C LYS A 214 33.59 1.59 19.34
N SER A 215 33.78 0.27 19.25
CA SER A 215 33.74 -0.62 20.42
C SER A 215 32.41 -0.49 21.18
N ASN A 216 32.44 0.02 22.42
CA ASN A 216 31.26 0.26 23.25
C ASN A 216 31.14 1.74 23.64
N ASP A 217 32.04 2.60 23.14
CA ASP A 217 32.13 4.00 23.59
C ASP A 217 31.08 4.88 22.91
N GLY A 218 30.63 4.48 21.71
CA GLY A 218 29.68 5.21 20.88
C GLY A 218 29.71 4.70 19.44
N PHE A 219 29.01 5.37 18.52
CA PHE A 219 28.93 4.99 17.11
C PHE A 219 28.99 6.20 16.17
N TYR A 220 29.39 5.94 14.94
CA TYR A 220 29.34 6.89 13.83
C TYR A 220 28.01 6.76 13.08
N TYR A 221 27.45 7.90 12.68
CA TYR A 221 26.26 8.04 11.83
C TYR A 221 26.41 9.30 10.95
N SER A 222 25.49 9.49 10.00
CA SER A 222 25.43 10.59 9.04
C SER A 222 24.07 11.28 9.04
#